data_AF-A3SR35-F1
#
_entry.id   AF-A3SR35-F1
#
_cell.length_a   1.000
_cell.length_b   1.000
_cell.length_c   1.000
_cell.angle_alpha   90.00
_cell.angle_beta   90.00
_cell.angle_gamma   90.00
#
_symmetry.space_group_name_H-M   'P 1'
#
loop_
_entity.id
_entity.type
_entity.pdbx_description
1 polymer ?
#
loop_
_entity_poly.entity_id
_entity_poly.type
_entity_poly.pdbx_seq_one_letter_code
_entity_poly.pdbx_strand_id
1 'polypeptide(L)'
;MHDQSHGLRQPVGQIDPLTITSTNLVIGHRLTGASAGPQLVVAGVCPSADAVFERILSIPTLPWMRGNLVLLRLDRLEDAAEMLHEIQHIGTIDRTIFLPWPDTEVPSKPLIRQSYHMVLRACTELGMIAGRGVKLQG
;
A
#
# COMPACT_ATOMS: atom_id res chain seq x y z
N MET A 1 -25.43 -13.36 31.08
CA MET A 1 -25.50 -12.12 30.28
C MET A 1 -24.38 -12.20 29.26
N HIS A 2 -24.72 -12.30 27.97
CA HIS A 2 -23.76 -12.57 26.89
C HIS A 2 -22.92 -11.34 26.57
N ASP A 3 -21.60 -11.48 26.64
CA ASP A 3 -20.64 -10.55 26.04
C ASP A 3 -20.45 -10.97 24.58
N GLN A 4 -21.04 -10.19 23.67
CA GLN A 4 -20.87 -10.35 22.23
C GLN A 4 -19.83 -9.34 21.76
N SER A 5 -18.56 -9.66 21.90
CA SER A 5 -17.48 -9.03 21.14
C SER A 5 -17.69 -9.34 19.65
N HIS A 6 -18.45 -8.46 18.97
CA HIS A 6 -18.57 -8.41 17.52
C HIS A 6 -17.18 -8.11 16.95
N GLY A 7 -16.44 -9.16 16.60
CA GLY A 7 -15.36 -9.07 15.64
C GLY A 7 -15.94 -8.62 14.31
N LEU A 8 -15.97 -7.31 14.08
CA LEU A 8 -16.29 -6.71 12.79
C LEU A 8 -15.34 -7.33 11.77
N ARG A 9 -15.84 -8.29 11.00
CA ARG A 9 -15.15 -8.78 9.81
C ARG A 9 -14.95 -7.58 8.91
N GLN A 10 -13.71 -7.08 8.82
CA GLN A 10 -13.37 -6.08 7.82
C GLN A 10 -13.71 -6.65 6.45
N PRO A 11 -14.50 -5.94 5.61
CA PRO A 11 -14.80 -6.42 4.28
C PRO A 11 -13.51 -6.61 3.48
N VAL A 12 -13.39 -7.79 2.88
CA VAL A 12 -12.25 -8.17 2.05
C VAL A 12 -12.11 -7.18 0.89
N GLY A 13 -10.91 -6.66 0.67
CA GLY A 13 -10.65 -5.71 -0.41
C GLY A 13 -11.06 -4.27 -0.10
N GLN A 14 -11.33 -3.93 1.16
CA GLN A 14 -11.55 -2.55 1.57
C GLN A 14 -10.27 -1.73 1.39
N ILE A 15 -10.41 -0.58 0.75
CA ILE A 15 -9.37 0.45 0.62
C ILE A 15 -9.71 1.55 1.61
N ASP A 16 -8.92 1.67 2.66
CA ASP A 16 -9.08 2.70 3.69
C ASP A 16 -8.10 3.85 3.44
N PRO A 17 -8.56 5.11 3.43
CA PRO A 17 -7.66 6.24 3.39
C PRO A 17 -6.86 6.30 4.70
N LEU A 18 -5.55 6.55 4.58
CA LEU A 18 -4.71 6.92 5.70
C LEU A 18 -4.74 8.43 5.81
N THR A 19 -5.44 8.91 6.84
CA THR A 19 -5.75 10.32 7.02
C THR A 19 -5.16 10.84 8.33
N ILE A 20 -4.68 12.08 8.31
CA ILE A 20 -4.32 12.83 9.52
C ILE A 20 -5.59 13.44 10.09
N THR A 21 -5.89 13.10 11.34
CA THR A 21 -7.20 13.38 11.95
C THR A 21 -7.49 14.88 12.04
N SER A 22 -6.52 15.70 12.43
CA SER A 22 -6.71 17.17 12.61
C SER A 22 -6.94 17.93 11.31
N THR A 23 -6.30 17.52 10.22
CA THR A 23 -6.31 18.22 8.93
C THR A 23 -7.20 17.57 7.88
N ASN A 24 -7.66 16.34 8.14
CA ASN A 24 -8.30 15.47 7.16
C ASN A 24 -7.44 15.25 5.90
N LEU A 25 -6.10 15.40 6.00
CA LEU A 25 -5.17 15.20 4.90
C LEU A 25 -4.94 13.71 4.65
N VAL A 26 -5.25 13.26 3.43
CA VAL A 26 -4.98 11.88 3.00
C VAL A 26 -3.52 11.76 2.57
N ILE A 27 -2.76 10.97 3.32
CA ILE A 27 -1.34 10.70 3.07
C ILE A 27 -1.10 9.37 2.33
N GLY A 28 -2.15 8.56 2.17
CA GLY A 28 -2.05 7.28 1.51
C GLY A 28 -3.31 6.43 1.63
N HIS A 29 -3.17 5.14 1.31
CA HIS A 29 -4.24 4.16 1.37
C HIS A 29 -3.75 2.84 1.97
N ARG A 30 -4.62 2.15 2.70
CA ARG A 30 -4.42 0.79 3.19
C ARG A 30 -5.41 -0.13 2.48
N LEU A 31 -4.91 -1.18 1.88
CA LEU A 31 -5.71 -2.27 1.36
C LEU A 31 -5.59 -3.48 2.27
N THR A 32 -6.73 -3.96 2.75
CA THR A 32 -6.82 -5.15 3.60
C THR A 32 -7.17 -6.37 2.76
N GLY A 33 -6.31 -7.40 2.83
CA GLY A 33 -6.49 -8.66 2.12
C GLY A 33 -7.58 -9.57 2.73
N ALA A 34 -7.84 -10.70 2.08
CA ALA A 34 -8.87 -11.66 2.46
C ALA A 34 -8.55 -12.48 3.70
N SER A 35 -7.28 -12.52 4.12
CA SER A 35 -6.85 -13.31 5.27
C SER A 35 -5.60 -12.71 5.91
N ALA A 36 -5.31 -13.13 7.15
CA ALA A 36 -4.13 -12.69 7.87
C ALA A 36 -2.83 -13.03 7.11
N GLY A 37 -1.89 -12.10 7.17
CA GLY A 37 -0.62 -12.18 6.47
C GLY A 37 0.23 -10.96 6.78
N PRO A 38 1.36 -10.82 6.08
CA PRO A 38 2.31 -9.76 6.32
C PRO A 38 1.83 -8.42 5.81
N GLN A 39 2.48 -7.36 6.30
CA GLN A 39 2.22 -6.00 5.90
C GLN A 39 3.37 -5.43 5.06
N LEU A 40 3.04 -5.01 3.85
CA LEU A 40 3.95 -4.31 2.95
C LEU A 40 3.59 -2.83 2.91
N VAL A 41 4.57 -1.97 3.17
CA VAL A 41 4.48 -0.53 2.90
C VAL A 41 5.18 -0.22 1.58
N VAL A 42 4.51 0.51 0.70
CA VAL A 42 5.06 1.05 -0.54
C VAL A 42 4.99 2.56 -0.44
N ALA A 43 6.15 3.21 -0.38
CA ALA A 43 6.27 4.64 -0.25
C ALA A 43 6.84 5.26 -1.53
N GLY A 44 6.31 6.40 -1.95
CA GLY A 44 6.82 7.12 -3.12
C GLY A 44 6.38 8.58 -3.12
N VAL A 45 6.86 9.34 -4.10
CA VAL A 45 6.46 10.75 -4.27
C VAL A 45 5.71 10.96 -5.58
N CYS A 46 4.73 11.87 -5.51
CA CYS A 46 3.95 12.31 -6.66
C CYS A 46 4.81 13.00 -7.73
N PRO A 47 4.45 12.87 -9.02
CA PRO A 47 3.26 12.15 -9.54
C PRO A 47 3.52 10.68 -9.90
N SER A 48 4.76 10.18 -9.77
CA SER A 48 5.08 8.79 -10.15
C SER A 48 4.45 7.74 -9.24
N ALA A 49 4.35 8.03 -7.94
CA ALA A 49 3.71 7.13 -6.98
C ALA A 49 2.23 6.89 -7.33
N ASP A 50 1.48 7.94 -7.66
CA ASP A 50 0.05 7.84 -8.00
C ASP A 50 -0.19 6.91 -9.19
N ALA A 51 0.59 7.05 -10.26
CA ALA A 51 0.46 6.19 -11.43
C ALA A 51 0.73 4.70 -11.13
N VAL A 52 1.62 4.42 -10.19
CA VAL A 52 1.90 3.05 -9.73
C VAL A 52 0.78 2.56 -8.81
N PHE A 53 0.31 3.40 -7.89
CA PHE A 53 -0.76 3.07 -6.95
C PHE A 53 -2.07 2.78 -7.67
N GLU A 54 -2.50 3.65 -8.60
CA GLU A 54 -3.68 3.42 -9.44
C GLU A 54 -3.59 2.08 -10.19
N ARG A 55 -2.40 1.78 -10.74
CA ARG A 55 -2.18 0.51 -11.44
C ARG A 55 -2.28 -0.68 -10.51
N ILE A 56 -1.77 -0.59 -9.28
CA ILE A 56 -1.89 -1.65 -8.27
C ILE A 56 -3.37 -1.83 -7.87
N LEU A 57 -4.06 -0.74 -7.53
CA LEU A 57 -5.46 -0.78 -7.10
C LEU A 57 -6.40 -1.29 -8.20
N SER A 58 -6.03 -1.15 -9.47
CA SER A 58 -6.77 -1.73 -10.60
C SER A 58 -6.68 -3.26 -10.74
N ILE A 59 -5.83 -3.95 -9.95
CA ILE A 59 -5.70 -5.41 -10.01
C ILE A 59 -6.96 -6.07 -9.41
N PRO A 60 -7.77 -6.79 -10.20
CA PRO A 60 -9.03 -7.35 -9.72
C PRO A 60 -8.85 -8.42 -8.64
N THR A 61 -7.70 -9.09 -8.63
CA THR A 61 -7.40 -10.16 -7.68
C THR A 61 -6.77 -9.66 -6.38
N LEU A 62 -6.47 -8.37 -6.25
CA LEU A 62 -5.78 -7.81 -5.10
C LEU A 62 -6.54 -7.98 -3.78
N PRO A 63 -7.89 -7.88 -3.74
CA PRO A 63 -8.66 -8.22 -2.53
C PRO A 63 -8.37 -9.62 -1.96
N TRP A 64 -7.96 -10.57 -2.80
CA TRP A 64 -7.67 -11.95 -2.40
C TRP A 64 -6.26 -12.15 -1.84
N MET A 65 -5.45 -11.10 -1.75
CA MET A 65 -4.13 -11.18 -1.13
C MET A 65 -4.24 -11.53 0.36
N ARG A 66 -3.12 -12.00 0.93
CA ARG A 66 -2.96 -12.12 2.39
C ARG A 66 -2.30 -10.87 2.95
N GLY A 67 -2.70 -10.49 4.15
CA GLY A 67 -2.13 -9.36 4.87
C GLY A 67 -2.56 -8.00 4.32
N ASN A 68 -1.71 -6.99 4.49
CA ASN A 68 -2.05 -5.60 4.22
C ASN A 68 -1.06 -4.96 3.25
N LEU A 69 -1.57 -4.17 2.30
CA LEU A 69 -0.76 -3.33 1.44
C LEU A 69 -1.02 -1.87 1.75
N VAL A 70 0.00 -1.15 2.19
CA VAL A 70 -0.07 0.26 2.56
C VAL A 70 0.66 1.07 1.49
N LEU A 71 -0.04 1.97 0.82
CA LEU A 71 0.47 2.86 -0.22
C LEU A 71 0.61 4.27 0.37
N LEU A 72 1.83 4.79 0.50
CA LEU A 72 2.12 6.07 1.15
C LEU A 72 2.73 7.08 0.17
N ARG A 73 2.24 8.32 0.26
CA ARG A 73 2.80 9.49 -0.43
C ARG A 73 3.73 10.25 0.51
N LEU A 74 5.02 10.21 0.22
CA LEU A 74 6.04 10.82 1.08
C LEU A 74 6.00 12.36 1.03
N ASP A 75 5.62 12.95 -0.11
CA ASP A 75 5.43 14.40 -0.25
C ASP A 75 4.35 14.93 0.71
N ARG A 76 3.26 14.18 0.88
CA ARG A 76 2.21 14.55 1.84
C ARG A 76 2.57 14.25 3.27
N LEU A 77 3.49 13.31 3.49
CA LEU A 77 4.00 12.99 4.80
C LEU A 77 4.95 14.09 5.29
N GLU A 78 5.72 14.70 4.38
CA GLU A 78 6.59 15.84 4.66
C GLU A 78 5.78 17.07 5.07
N ASP A 79 4.71 17.39 4.34
CA ASP A 79 3.74 18.44 4.70
C ASP A 79 3.11 18.23 6.10
N ALA A 80 3.20 17.00 6.61
CA ALA A 80 2.56 16.52 7.82
C ALA A 80 3.53 16.09 8.91
N ALA A 81 4.83 16.37 8.79
CA ALA A 81 5.86 15.84 9.67
C ALA A 81 5.60 16.09 11.17
N GLU A 82 4.97 17.23 11.50
CA GLU A 82 4.63 17.60 12.88
C GLU A 82 3.42 16.82 13.43
N MET A 83 2.58 16.29 12.55
CA MET A 83 1.31 15.61 12.86
C MET A 83 1.38 14.09 12.68
N LEU A 84 2.58 13.52 12.51
CA LEU A 84 2.78 12.08 12.28
C LEU A 84 2.16 11.20 13.38
N HIS A 85 2.11 11.71 14.61
CA HIS A 85 1.52 11.03 15.76
C HIS A 85 0.00 10.83 15.63
N GLU A 86 -0.66 11.56 14.74
CA GLU A 86 -2.10 11.46 14.48
C GLU A 86 -2.46 10.46 13.38
N ILE A 87 -1.45 9.90 12.69
CA ILE A 87 -1.67 8.91 11.65
C ILE A 87 -2.21 7.64 12.30
N GLN A 88 -3.33 7.14 11.76
CA GLN A 88 -3.91 5.89 12.22
C GLN A 88 -2.85 4.78 12.26
N HIS A 89 -2.75 4.10 13.40
CA HIS A 89 -1.72 3.07 13.61
C HIS A 89 -1.73 2.06 12.47
N ILE A 90 -0.59 1.98 11.77
CA ILE A 90 -0.40 1.05 10.67
C ILE A 90 -0.02 -0.35 11.16
N GLY A 91 0.31 -0.54 12.44
CA GLY A 91 0.69 -1.85 12.98
C GLY A 91 2.11 -2.25 12.63
N THR A 92 2.41 -3.55 12.72
CA THR A 92 3.76 -4.08 12.42
C THR A 92 3.99 -4.08 10.92
N ILE A 93 5.17 -3.60 10.49
CA ILE A 93 5.56 -3.55 9.09
C ILE A 93 6.60 -4.66 8.85
N ASP A 94 6.27 -5.63 8.00
CA ASP A 94 7.20 -6.70 7.63
C ASP A 94 8.22 -6.22 6.59
N ARG A 95 7.81 -5.32 5.70
CA ARG A 95 8.70 -4.72 4.69
C ARG A 95 8.22 -3.35 4.25
N THR A 96 9.19 -2.49 3.92
CA THR A 96 8.97 -1.22 3.24
C THR A 96 9.71 -1.21 1.90
N ILE A 97 9.08 -0.69 0.85
CA ILE A 97 9.69 -0.45 -0.45
C ILE A 97 9.54 1.02 -0.79
N PHE A 98 10.62 1.62 -1.27
CA PHE A 98 10.62 2.97 -1.81
C PHE A 98 10.55 2.89 -3.33
N LEU A 99 9.56 3.55 -3.92
CA LEU A 99 9.48 3.71 -5.36
C LEU A 99 10.61 4.63 -5.83
N PRO A 100 11.24 4.35 -6.98
CA PRO A 100 12.31 5.19 -7.47
C PRO A 100 11.77 6.59 -7.80
N TRP A 101 12.58 7.59 -7.50
CA TRP A 101 12.28 8.98 -7.80
C TRP A 101 12.48 9.26 -9.30
N PRO A 102 11.50 9.86 -10.00
CA PRO A 102 11.71 10.29 -11.38
C PRO A 102 12.50 11.61 -11.40
N ASP A 103 13.52 11.72 -12.26
CA ASP A 103 14.19 13.02 -12.52
C ASP A 103 13.30 14.01 -13.29
N THR A 104 12.12 13.54 -13.75
CA THR A 104 11.19 14.30 -14.60
C THR A 104 9.81 14.38 -13.97
N GLU A 105 9.12 15.51 -14.14
CA GLU A 105 7.76 15.72 -13.64
C GLU A 105 6.75 14.72 -14.23
N VAL A 106 7.00 14.18 -15.43
CA VAL A 106 6.13 13.17 -16.04
C VAL A 106 6.73 11.76 -15.83
N PRO A 107 6.01 10.81 -15.20
CA PRO A 107 6.50 9.46 -15.02
C PRO A 107 6.66 8.75 -16.36
N SER A 108 7.81 8.12 -16.59
CA SER A 108 7.97 7.28 -17.79
C SER A 108 7.20 5.96 -17.64
N LYS A 109 6.58 5.48 -18.73
CA LYS A 109 5.91 4.16 -18.73
C LYS A 109 6.82 3.00 -18.28
N PRO A 110 8.11 2.95 -18.67
CA PRO A 110 9.05 1.94 -18.17
C PRO A 110 9.21 2.00 -16.64
N LEU A 111 9.35 3.20 -16.07
CA LEU A 111 9.49 3.38 -14.63
C LEU A 111 8.25 2.89 -13.87
N ILE A 112 7.05 3.29 -14.32
CA ILE A 112 5.78 2.82 -13.72
C ILE A 112 5.72 1.29 -13.76
N ARG A 113 6.07 0.69 -14.91
CA ARG A 113 6.04 -0.77 -15.08
C ARG A 113 7.05 -1.47 -14.17
N GLN A 114 8.26 -0.94 -14.04
CA GLN A 114 9.30 -1.47 -13.16
C GLN A 114 8.86 -1.40 -11.70
N SER A 115 8.40 -0.23 -11.25
CA SER A 115 7.87 -0.01 -9.90
C SER A 115 6.71 -0.94 -9.57
N TYR A 116 5.77 -1.09 -10.50
CA TYR A 116 4.67 -2.04 -10.38
C TYR A 116 5.15 -3.49 -10.18
N HIS A 117 6.10 -3.95 -11.00
CA HIS A 117 6.65 -5.30 -10.85
C HIS A 117 7.46 -5.48 -9.57
N MET A 118 8.16 -4.44 -9.11
CA MET A 118 8.88 -4.45 -7.83
C MET A 118 7.91 -4.68 -6.66
N VAL A 119 6.78 -3.98 -6.63
CA VAL A 119 5.75 -4.17 -5.59
C VAL A 119 5.18 -5.58 -5.65
N LEU A 120 4.78 -6.06 -6.83
CA LEU A 120 4.24 -7.42 -6.97
C LEU A 120 5.23 -8.52 -6.58
N ARG A 121 6.51 -8.31 -6.90
CA ARG A 121 7.58 -9.24 -6.50
C ARG A 121 7.67 -9.30 -4.98
N ALA A 122 7.67 -8.17 -4.28
CA ALA A 122 7.71 -8.17 -2.83
C ALA A 122 6.45 -8.78 -2.20
N CYS A 123 5.26 -8.51 -2.75
CA CYS A 123 4.04 -9.21 -2.33
C CYS A 123 4.18 -10.74 -2.49
N THR A 124 4.84 -11.19 -3.56
CA THR A 124 5.07 -12.63 -3.80
C THR A 124 6.09 -13.20 -2.81
N GLU A 125 7.21 -12.51 -2.59
CA GLU A 125 8.28 -12.93 -1.67
C GLU A 125 7.78 -13.01 -0.21
N LEU A 126 6.85 -12.14 0.17
CA LEU A 126 6.18 -12.18 1.48
C LEU A 126 5.05 -13.22 1.54
N GLY A 127 4.71 -13.90 0.44
CA GLY A 127 3.60 -14.83 0.38
C GLY A 127 2.22 -14.17 0.50
N MET A 128 2.12 -12.87 0.20
CA MET A 128 0.85 -12.13 0.12
C MET A 128 0.03 -12.56 -1.11
N ILE A 129 0.70 -12.89 -2.21
CA ILE A 129 0.06 -13.36 -3.46
C ILE A 129 0.73 -14.64 -3.95
N ALA A 130 -0.02 -15.45 -4.72
CA ALA A 130 0.43 -16.76 -5.21
C ALA A 130 1.52 -16.70 -6.31
N GLY A 131 2.10 -15.54 -6.62
CA GLY A 131 3.17 -15.37 -7.62
C GLY A 131 2.81 -15.67 -9.08
N ARG A 132 1.56 -16.04 -9.40
CA ARG A 132 1.13 -16.32 -10.78
C ARG A 132 1.24 -15.05 -11.62
N GLY A 133 2.24 -15.00 -12.51
CA GLY A 133 2.45 -13.89 -13.44
C GLY A 133 3.67 -12.99 -13.14
N VAL A 134 4.41 -13.22 -12.05
CA VAL A 134 5.68 -12.53 -11.80
C VAL A 134 6.82 -13.41 -12.33
N LYS A 135 7.40 -13.05 -13.48
CA LYS A 135 8.65 -13.69 -13.93
C LYS A 135 9.76 -13.30 -12.96
N LEU A 136 10.10 -14.22 -12.07
CA LEU A 136 11.32 -14.17 -11.26
C LEU A 136 12.50 -14.47 -12.19
N GLN A 137 12.98 -13.47 -12.91
CA GLN A 137 14.33 -13.55 -13.48
C GLN A 137 15.30 -13.17 -12.38
N GLY A 138 16.03 -14.18 -11.92
CA GLY A 138 17.31 -14.03 -11.23
C GLY A 138 18.46 -13.87 -12.21
#